data_AF-A0A1H8A902-F1
#
_entry.id   AF-A0A1H8A902-F1
#
_cell.length_a   1.000
_cell.length_b   1.000
_cell.length_c   1.000
_cell.angle_alpha   90.00
_cell.angle_beta   90.00
_cell.angle_gamma   90.00
#
_symmetry.space_group_name_H-M   'P 1'
#
loop_
_entity.id
_entity.type
_entity.pdbx_description
1 polymer ?
#
loop_
_entity_poly.entity_id
_entity_poly.type
_entity_poly.pdbx_seq_one_letter_code
_entity_poly.pdbx_strand_id
1 'polypeptide(L)'
;MTLSPGQAKLFLAALEDEVADSVTGSDGCFRKADFEAALAKRLSQDDIPPEVRALIAMDSVRARVRNYGDRHRPRRDKYGRVIYDPRTVWKLGNGVWVRAASATAAEGLEAARQSSLNRNRVDRADDEVQRYFHSRLDAFALYPDIKTLDELERTHFGYIDAELPFDDSDEDADDN
;
A
#
# COMPACT_ATOMS: atom_id res chain seq x y z
N MET A 1 11.03 -29.74 -10.69
CA MET A 1 12.17 -28.85 -10.37
C MET A 1 11.82 -28.15 -9.08
N THR A 2 12.59 -28.35 -8.01
CA THR A 2 12.29 -27.80 -6.68
C THR A 2 12.96 -26.44 -6.55
N LEU A 3 12.22 -25.41 -6.18
CA LEU A 3 12.76 -24.05 -5.99
C LEU A 3 13.12 -23.83 -4.52
N SER A 4 14.28 -23.25 -4.25
CA SER A 4 14.55 -22.70 -2.91
C SER A 4 13.62 -21.53 -2.60
N PRO A 5 13.41 -21.16 -1.31
CA PRO A 5 12.55 -20.02 -0.95
C PRO A 5 12.95 -18.71 -1.63
N GLY A 6 14.25 -18.46 -1.82
CA GLY A 6 14.74 -17.28 -2.55
C GLY A 6 14.41 -17.33 -4.04
N GLN A 7 14.55 -18.50 -4.67
CA GLN A 7 14.20 -18.69 -6.08
C GLN A 7 12.69 -18.58 -6.32
N ALA A 8 11.86 -19.09 -5.40
CA ALA A 8 10.41 -18.96 -5.48
C ALA A 8 9.96 -17.49 -5.40
N LYS A 9 10.59 -16.68 -4.52
CA LYS A 9 10.33 -15.24 -4.45
C LYS A 9 10.75 -14.51 -5.73
N LEU A 10 11.90 -14.85 -6.30
CA LEU A 10 12.37 -14.25 -7.56
C LEU A 10 11.46 -14.64 -8.73
N PHE A 11 11.05 -15.91 -8.81
CA PHE A 11 10.10 -16.37 -9.81
C PHE A 11 8.79 -15.61 -9.72
N LEU A 12 8.24 -15.45 -8.51
CA LEU A 12 7.00 -14.74 -8.30
C LEU A 12 7.12 -13.25 -8.65
N ALA A 13 8.23 -12.60 -8.30
CA ALA A 13 8.48 -11.22 -8.69
C ALA A 13 8.56 -11.05 -10.23
N ALA A 14 9.23 -11.98 -10.92
CA ALA A 14 9.31 -11.98 -12.38
C ALA A 14 7.94 -12.24 -13.03
N LEU A 15 7.14 -13.12 -12.45
CA LEU A 15 5.76 -13.37 -12.88
C LEU A 15 4.87 -12.13 -12.72
N GLU A 16 5.00 -11.43 -11.60
CA GLU A 16 4.28 -10.17 -11.36
C GLU A 16 4.68 -9.10 -12.40
N ASP A 17 5.97 -9.03 -12.78
CA ASP A 17 6.45 -8.14 -13.85
C ASP A 17 5.89 -8.54 -15.22
N GLU A 18 5.91 -9.83 -15.58
CA GLU A 18 5.35 -10.36 -16.83
C GLU A 18 3.85 -10.02 -16.95
N VAL A 19 3.09 -10.24 -15.88
CA VAL A 19 1.65 -9.94 -15.87
C VAL A 19 1.42 -8.44 -16.00
N ALA A 20 2.18 -7.60 -15.28
CA ALA A 20 2.10 -6.15 -15.39
C ALA A 20 2.37 -5.69 -16.82
N ASP A 21 3.40 -6.24 -17.48
CA ASP A 21 3.72 -5.92 -18.87
C ASP A 21 2.59 -6.37 -19.82
N SER A 22 1.95 -7.51 -19.57
CA SER A 22 0.84 -8.01 -20.39
C SER A 22 -0.44 -7.15 -20.35
N VAL A 23 -0.66 -6.43 -19.24
CA VAL A 23 -1.81 -5.52 -19.07
C VAL A 23 -1.46 -4.06 -19.35
N THR A 24 -0.18 -3.77 -19.61
CA THR A 24 0.29 -2.43 -19.92
C THR A 24 -0.05 -2.08 -21.37
N GLY A 25 -0.80 -0.99 -21.54
CA GLY A 25 -1.13 -0.44 -22.84
C GLY A 25 0.09 0.12 -23.57
N SER A 26 -0.08 0.45 -24.85
CA SER A 26 0.98 1.05 -25.67
C SER A 26 1.44 2.43 -25.17
N ASP A 27 0.60 3.11 -24.39
CA ASP A 27 0.91 4.36 -23.68
C ASP A 27 1.71 4.12 -22.39
N GLY A 28 1.95 2.87 -22.00
CA GLY A 28 2.61 2.51 -20.75
C GLY A 28 1.72 2.56 -19.52
N CYS A 29 0.41 2.77 -19.69
CA CYS A 29 -0.56 2.80 -18.62
C CYS A 29 -1.22 1.43 -18.39
N PHE A 30 -1.60 1.16 -17.15
CA PHE A 30 -2.43 0.02 -16.78
C PHE A 30 -3.25 0.33 -15.53
N ARG A 31 -4.38 -0.36 -15.38
CA ARG A 31 -5.20 -0.24 -14.18
C ARG A 31 -4.83 -1.31 -13.16
N LYS A 32 -4.80 -0.91 -11.89
CA LYS A 32 -4.59 -1.78 -10.72
C LYS A 32 -5.58 -2.96 -10.70
N ALA A 33 -6.85 -2.71 -11.00
CA ALA A 33 -7.89 -3.74 -11.05
C ALA A 33 -7.63 -4.77 -12.17
N ASP A 34 -7.24 -4.31 -13.35
CA ASP A 34 -6.90 -5.18 -14.49
C ASP A 34 -5.66 -6.02 -14.17
N PHE A 35 -4.65 -5.42 -13.51
CA PHE A 35 -3.47 -6.13 -13.03
C PHE A 35 -3.81 -7.16 -11.96
N GLU A 36 -4.65 -6.83 -10.98
CA GLU A 36 -5.12 -7.75 -9.94
C GLU A 36 -5.85 -8.96 -10.55
N ALA A 37 -6.78 -8.72 -11.46
CA ALA A 37 -7.54 -9.76 -12.14
C ALA A 37 -6.61 -10.66 -12.99
N ALA A 38 -5.70 -10.07 -13.75
CA ALA A 38 -4.74 -10.80 -14.58
C ALA A 38 -3.77 -11.63 -13.72
N LEU A 39 -3.30 -11.09 -12.59
CA LEU A 39 -2.42 -11.79 -11.67
C LEU A 39 -3.16 -12.95 -11.02
N ALA A 40 -4.38 -12.74 -10.52
CA ALA A 40 -5.20 -13.82 -9.96
C ALA A 40 -5.40 -14.97 -10.96
N LYS A 41 -5.70 -14.64 -12.22
CA LYS A 41 -5.83 -15.62 -13.31
C LYS A 41 -4.52 -16.34 -13.61
N ARG A 42 -3.38 -15.65 -13.61
CA ARG A 42 -2.07 -16.27 -13.86
C ARG A 42 -1.67 -17.23 -12.75
N LEU A 43 -1.92 -16.83 -11.50
CA LEU A 43 -1.59 -17.61 -10.31
C LEU A 43 -2.48 -18.86 -10.13
N SER A 44 -3.66 -18.89 -10.75
CA SER A 44 -4.54 -20.06 -10.73
C SER A 44 -4.15 -21.15 -11.73
N GLN A 45 -3.17 -20.91 -12.61
CA GLN A 45 -2.76 -21.88 -13.63
C GLN A 45 -1.98 -23.05 -13.01
N ASP A 46 -2.08 -24.24 -13.60
CA ASP A 46 -1.50 -25.48 -13.06
C ASP A 46 0.03 -25.53 -13.12
N ASP A 47 0.64 -24.69 -13.96
CA ASP A 47 2.09 -24.61 -14.19
C ASP A 47 2.86 -23.88 -13.07
N ILE A 48 2.16 -23.28 -12.09
CA ILE A 48 2.81 -22.59 -10.98
C ILE A 48 3.50 -23.60 -10.03
N PRO A 49 4.82 -23.42 -9.77
CA PRO A 49 5.57 -24.30 -8.88
C PRO A 49 4.95 -24.40 -7.47
N PRO A 50 4.94 -25.58 -6.82
CA PRO A 50 4.34 -25.77 -5.50
C PRO A 50 4.87 -24.81 -4.42
N GLU A 51 6.17 -24.48 -4.46
CA GLU A 51 6.80 -23.57 -3.51
C GLU A 51 6.30 -22.13 -3.69
N VAL A 52 5.93 -21.75 -4.91
CA VAL A 52 5.31 -20.45 -5.21
C VAL A 52 3.85 -20.46 -4.72
N ARG A 53 3.12 -21.57 -4.87
CA ARG A 53 1.76 -21.72 -4.32
C ARG A 53 1.73 -21.53 -2.80
N ALA A 54 2.72 -22.06 -2.09
CA ALA A 54 2.84 -21.85 -0.65
C ALA A 54 3.01 -20.36 -0.29
N LEU A 55 3.78 -19.58 -1.07
CA LEU A 55 3.90 -18.14 -0.89
C LEU A 55 2.59 -17.40 -1.19
N ILE A 56 1.85 -17.83 -2.22
CA ILE A 56 0.54 -17.24 -2.56
C ILE A 56 -0.47 -17.47 -1.44
N ALA A 57 -0.47 -18.65 -0.82
CA ALA A 57 -1.37 -18.94 0.31
C ALA A 57 -1.13 -18.01 1.53
N MET A 58 0.06 -17.41 1.63
CA MET A 58 0.40 -16.47 2.71
C MET A 58 -0.01 -15.03 2.42
N ASP A 59 -0.06 -14.61 1.15
CA ASP A 59 -0.40 -13.23 0.76
C ASP A 59 -1.51 -13.21 -0.30
N SER A 60 -2.58 -12.47 -0.03
CA SER A 60 -3.63 -12.22 -1.01
C SER A 60 -3.10 -11.51 -2.27
N VAL A 61 -3.77 -11.72 -3.40
CA VAL A 61 -3.42 -11.05 -4.67
C VAL A 61 -3.42 -9.53 -4.50
N ARG A 62 -4.37 -8.97 -3.75
CA ARG A 62 -4.43 -7.53 -3.42
C ARG A 62 -3.16 -7.05 -2.71
N ALA A 63 -2.72 -7.77 -1.69
CA ALA A 63 -1.49 -7.43 -0.97
C ALA A 63 -0.28 -7.47 -1.91
N ARG A 64 -0.24 -8.43 -2.84
CA ARG A 64 0.82 -8.53 -3.84
C ARG A 64 0.82 -7.36 -4.82
N VAL A 65 -0.34 -6.99 -5.36
CA VAL A 65 -0.48 -5.82 -6.24
C VAL A 65 -0.04 -4.55 -5.51
N ARG A 66 -0.46 -4.34 -4.26
CA ARG A 66 0.00 -3.21 -3.44
C ARG A 66 1.54 -3.21 -3.32
N ASN A 67 2.11 -4.34 -2.92
CA ASN A 67 3.55 -4.50 -2.77
C ASN A 67 4.30 -4.32 -4.09
N TYR A 68 3.71 -4.70 -5.23
CA TYR A 68 4.28 -4.47 -6.56
C TYR A 68 4.51 -2.98 -6.81
N GLY A 69 3.48 -2.15 -6.59
CA GLY A 69 3.58 -0.70 -6.74
C GLY A 69 4.64 -0.10 -5.80
N ASP A 70 4.76 -0.62 -4.58
CA ASP A 70 5.73 -0.12 -3.60
C ASP A 70 7.17 -0.54 -3.93
N ARG A 71 7.38 -1.76 -4.46
CA ARG A 71 8.68 -2.23 -4.96
C ARG A 71 9.17 -1.41 -6.16
N HIS A 72 8.24 -0.94 -6.99
CA HIS A 72 8.47 -0.16 -8.19
C HIS A 72 8.31 1.35 -8.00
N ARG A 73 8.29 1.86 -6.76
CA ARG A 73 8.30 3.31 -6.54
C ARG A 73 9.66 3.95 -6.87
N PRO A 74 9.72 5.26 -7.20
CA PRO A 74 10.98 5.97 -7.37
C PRO A 74 11.88 5.78 -6.13
N ARG A 75 13.12 5.33 -6.35
CA ARG A 75 14.08 5.06 -5.26
C ARG A 75 15.03 6.22 -5.09
N ARG A 76 15.51 6.40 -3.86
CA ARG A 76 16.56 7.38 -3.54
C ARG A 76 17.88 6.66 -3.30
N ASP A 77 18.98 7.26 -3.74
CA ASP A 77 20.31 6.83 -3.34
C ASP A 77 20.62 7.23 -1.90
N LYS A 78 21.81 6.84 -1.40
CA LYS A 78 22.27 7.20 -0.04
C LYS A 78 22.44 8.71 0.20
N TYR A 79 22.42 9.52 -0.85
CA TYR A 79 22.50 10.98 -0.79
C TYR A 79 21.13 11.66 -0.97
N GLY A 80 20.06 10.86 -1.04
CA GLY A 80 18.69 11.36 -1.21
C GLY A 80 18.31 11.71 -2.66
N ARG A 81 19.17 11.46 -3.64
CA ARG A 81 18.86 11.73 -5.07
C ARG A 81 17.97 10.64 -5.63
N VAL A 82 16.93 11.02 -6.36
CA VAL A 82 16.03 10.07 -7.02
C VAL A 82 16.77 9.40 -8.19
N ILE A 83 16.76 8.07 -8.22
CA ILE A 83 17.35 7.26 -9.28
C ILE A 83 16.24 6.94 -10.29
N TYR A 84 16.50 7.20 -11.56
CA TYR A 84 15.64 6.74 -12.64
C TYR A 84 15.77 5.23 -12.84
N ASP A 85 14.63 4.52 -12.80
CA ASP A 85 14.48 3.15 -13.29
C ASP A 85 13.27 3.14 -14.24
N PRO A 86 13.42 2.71 -15.51
CA PRO A 86 12.32 2.71 -16.48
C PRO A 86 11.11 1.85 -16.05
N ARG A 87 11.32 0.85 -15.19
CA ARG A 87 10.26 -0.03 -14.66
C ARG A 87 9.49 0.59 -13.49
N THR A 88 9.97 1.75 -13.01
CA THR A 88 9.28 2.49 -11.95
C THR A 88 7.83 2.74 -12.35
N VAL A 89 6.93 2.61 -11.39
CA VAL A 89 5.51 2.86 -11.57
C VAL A 89 5.14 4.17 -10.86
N TRP A 90 4.46 5.05 -11.57
CA TRP A 90 3.84 6.25 -11.01
C TRP A 90 2.34 5.98 -10.83
N LYS A 91 1.83 6.25 -9.63
CA LYS A 91 0.41 6.10 -9.28
C LYS A 91 -0.28 7.43 -9.59
N LEU A 92 -1.22 7.44 -10.54
CA LEU A 92 -1.91 8.64 -11.02
C LEU A 92 -3.23 8.92 -10.27
N GLY A 93 -3.62 8.05 -9.33
CA GLY A 93 -4.94 8.06 -8.72
C GLY A 93 -5.92 7.17 -9.50
N ASN A 94 -7.09 6.92 -8.91
CA ASN A 94 -8.16 6.09 -9.48
C ASN A 94 -7.71 4.71 -9.97
N GLY A 95 -6.77 4.10 -9.25
CA GLY A 95 -6.16 2.85 -9.65
C GLY A 95 -5.37 2.88 -10.97
N VAL A 96 -5.11 4.04 -11.59
CA VAL A 96 -4.34 4.14 -12.85
C VAL A 96 -2.86 4.30 -12.55
N TRP A 97 -2.04 3.42 -13.12
CA TRP A 97 -0.60 3.38 -12.97
C TRP A 97 0.07 3.55 -14.33
N VAL A 98 1.22 4.24 -14.36
CA VAL A 98 2.02 4.44 -15.59
C VAL A 98 3.48 4.04 -15.35
N ARG A 99 4.08 3.40 -16.34
CA ARG A 99 5.53 3.11 -16.36
C ARG A 99 6.31 4.40 -16.59
N ALA A 100 7.35 4.64 -15.80
CA ALA A 100 8.18 5.84 -15.90
C ALA A 100 8.85 5.99 -17.28
N ALA A 101 9.12 4.88 -17.98
CA ALA A 101 9.65 4.90 -19.35
C ALA A 101 8.71 5.54 -20.39
N SER A 102 7.40 5.48 -20.14
CA SER A 102 6.36 6.00 -21.04
C SER A 102 5.67 7.26 -20.50
N ALA A 103 5.97 7.62 -19.26
CA ALA A 103 5.27 8.70 -18.59
C ALA A 103 5.55 10.07 -19.21
N THR A 104 4.48 10.83 -19.39
CA THR A 104 4.47 12.20 -19.88
C THR A 104 4.64 13.21 -18.74
N ALA A 105 4.86 14.48 -19.09
CA ALA A 105 4.95 15.55 -18.10
C ALA A 105 3.64 15.73 -17.30
N ALA A 106 2.48 15.57 -17.96
CA ALA A 106 1.18 15.69 -17.30
C ALA A 106 0.97 14.59 -16.25
N GLU A 107 1.31 13.35 -16.60
CA GLU A 107 1.27 12.21 -15.68
C GLU A 107 2.25 12.36 -14.52
N GLY A 108 3.44 12.94 -14.78
CA GLY A 108 4.39 13.27 -13.71
C GLY A 108 3.84 14.30 -12.71
N LEU A 109 3.14 15.33 -13.21
CA LEU A 109 2.46 16.32 -12.36
C LEU A 109 1.34 15.67 -11.53
N GLU A 110 0.55 14.80 -12.15
CA GLU A 110 -0.54 14.10 -11.47
C GLU A 110 0.00 13.15 -10.39
N ALA A 111 1.03 12.36 -10.70
CA ALA A 111 1.69 11.50 -9.73
C ALA A 111 2.26 12.30 -8.53
N ALA A 112 2.81 13.49 -8.79
CA ALA A 112 3.29 14.39 -7.74
C ALA A 112 2.12 14.91 -6.88
N ARG A 113 1.01 15.32 -7.50
CA ARG A 113 -0.21 15.75 -6.81
C ARG A 113 -0.73 14.65 -5.88
N GLN A 114 -0.84 13.42 -6.38
CA GLN A 114 -1.30 12.27 -5.60
C GLN A 114 -0.35 11.92 -4.45
N SER A 115 0.96 11.97 -4.69
CA SER A 115 1.96 11.78 -3.64
C SER A 115 1.81 12.82 -2.51
N SER A 116 1.55 14.09 -2.86
CA SER A 116 1.30 15.14 -1.88
C SER A 116 0.00 14.94 -1.10
N LEU A 117 -1.09 14.55 -1.77
CA LEU A 117 -2.36 14.25 -1.11
C LEU A 117 -2.23 13.10 -0.12
N ASN A 118 -1.58 12.01 -0.53
CA ASN A 118 -1.32 10.87 0.34
C ASN A 118 -0.47 11.24 1.55
N ARG A 119 0.58 12.06 1.36
CA ARG A 119 1.38 12.56 2.49
C ARG A 119 0.54 13.38 3.46
N ASN A 120 -0.24 14.34 2.96
CA ASN A 120 -1.08 15.17 3.81
C ASN A 120 -2.12 14.34 4.60
N ARG A 121 -2.63 13.24 4.02
CA ARG A 121 -3.52 12.31 4.72
C ARG A 121 -2.80 11.58 5.84
N VAL A 122 -1.60 11.04 5.58
CA VAL A 122 -0.78 10.36 6.59
C VAL A 122 -0.40 11.31 7.71
N ASP A 123 0.10 12.52 7.39
CA ASP A 123 0.46 13.53 8.38
C ASP A 123 -0.74 13.90 9.27
N ARG A 124 -1.94 14.01 8.69
CA ARG A 124 -3.17 14.27 9.46
C ARG A 124 -3.54 13.12 10.39
N ALA A 125 -3.45 11.88 9.92
CA ALA A 125 -3.73 10.71 10.74
C ALA A 125 -2.74 10.61 11.91
N ASP A 126 -1.46 10.87 11.65
CA ASP A 126 -0.43 10.92 12.69
C ASP A 126 -0.71 12.05 13.69
N ASP A 127 -1.11 13.24 13.23
CA ASP A 127 -1.52 14.37 14.09
C ASP A 127 -2.73 14.03 14.99
N GLU A 128 -3.68 13.22 14.50
CA GLU A 128 -4.82 12.75 15.29
C GLU A 128 -4.39 11.79 16.39
N VAL A 129 -3.49 10.85 16.07
CA VAL A 129 -2.89 9.94 17.04
C VAL A 129 -2.07 10.70 18.09
N GLN A 130 -1.29 11.70 17.69
CA GLN A 130 -0.53 12.54 18.63
C GLN A 130 -1.48 13.36 19.54
N ARG A 131 -2.55 13.93 18.98
CA ARG A 131 -3.58 14.63 19.77
C ARG A 131 -4.26 13.70 20.77
N TYR A 132 -4.55 12.46 20.38
CA TYR A 132 -5.05 11.43 21.28
C TYR A 132 -4.08 11.26 22.47
N PHE A 133 -2.80 10.96 22.22
CA PHE A 133 -1.84 10.76 23.32
C PHE A 133 -1.67 11.99 24.22
N HIS A 134 -1.52 13.19 23.65
CA HIS A 134 -1.39 14.41 24.45
C HIS A 134 -2.61 14.64 25.35
N SER A 135 -3.82 14.48 24.82
CA SER A 135 -5.04 14.65 25.62
C SER A 135 -5.12 13.68 26.81
N ARG A 136 -4.62 12.45 26.66
CA ARG A 136 -4.61 11.44 27.74
C ARG A 136 -3.52 11.73 28.77
N LEU A 137 -2.35 12.18 28.33
CA LEU A 137 -1.27 12.59 29.22
C LEU A 137 -1.67 13.80 30.08
N ASP A 138 -2.30 14.81 29.47
CA ASP A 138 -2.83 15.97 30.19
C ASP A 138 -3.89 15.56 31.22
N ALA A 139 -4.75 14.59 30.87
CA ALA A 139 -5.77 14.10 31.78
C ALA A 139 -5.20 13.27 32.95
N PHE A 140 -4.14 12.48 32.74
CA PHE A 140 -3.43 11.84 33.86
C PHE A 140 -2.81 12.86 34.82
N ALA A 141 -2.32 13.98 34.31
CA ALA A 141 -1.81 15.06 35.15
C ALA A 141 -2.93 15.74 35.96
N LEU A 142 -4.13 15.85 35.38
CA LEU A 142 -5.31 16.44 36.04
C LEU A 142 -5.96 15.51 37.08
N TYR A 143 -5.90 14.19 36.87
CA TYR A 143 -6.54 13.17 37.71
C TYR A 143 -5.50 12.19 38.26
N PRO A 144 -4.69 12.59 39.26
CA PRO A 144 -3.55 11.79 39.74
C PRO A 144 -3.96 10.48 40.43
N ASP A 145 -5.22 10.34 40.82
CA ASP A 145 -5.75 9.12 41.44
C ASP A 145 -6.01 8.00 40.42
N ILE A 146 -6.26 8.34 39.16
CA ILE A 146 -6.45 7.38 38.06
C ILE A 146 -5.10 6.78 37.67
N LYS A 147 -4.99 5.46 37.68
CA LYS A 147 -3.70 4.75 37.46
C LYS A 147 -3.60 4.07 36.12
N THR A 148 -4.71 3.91 35.39
CA THR A 148 -4.74 3.16 34.15
C THR A 148 -5.47 3.92 33.05
N LEU A 149 -5.11 3.64 31.80
CA LEU A 149 -5.73 4.27 30.64
C LEU A 149 -7.19 3.81 30.49
N ASP A 150 -7.50 2.54 30.74
CA ASP A 150 -8.89 2.01 30.67
C ASP A 150 -9.83 2.76 31.64
N GLU A 151 -9.40 2.97 32.88
CA GLU A 151 -10.15 3.75 33.87
C GLU A 151 -10.35 5.20 33.42
N LEU A 152 -9.32 5.83 32.84
CA LEU A 152 -9.38 7.19 32.31
C LEU A 152 -10.36 7.31 31.14
N GLU A 153 -10.31 6.39 30.17
CA GLU A 153 -11.20 6.37 29.01
C GLU A 153 -12.67 6.22 29.41
N ARG A 154 -12.96 5.27 30.30
CA ARG A 154 -14.32 4.99 30.79
C ARG A 154 -14.91 6.15 31.58
N THR A 155 -14.09 6.88 32.32
CA THR A 155 -14.57 7.91 33.25
C THR A 155 -14.62 9.30 32.61
N HIS A 156 -13.69 9.62 31.70
CA HIS A 156 -13.50 11.00 31.22
C HIS A 156 -13.57 11.21 29.70
N PHE A 157 -13.45 10.15 28.89
CA PHE A 157 -13.41 10.28 27.42
C PHE A 157 -14.54 9.57 26.68
N GLY A 158 -15.48 8.96 27.41
CA GLY A 158 -16.65 8.33 26.81
C GLY A 158 -16.27 7.07 26.04
N TYR A 159 -15.69 6.10 26.74
CA TYR A 159 -15.30 4.79 26.22
C TYR A 159 -16.33 4.21 25.23
N ILE A 160 -15.85 3.91 24.04
CA ILE A 160 -16.59 3.23 22.98
C ILE A 160 -16.05 1.79 22.93
N ASP A 161 -16.94 0.82 23.15
CA ASP A 161 -16.57 -0.60 23.14
C ASP A 161 -16.13 -1.02 21.73
N ALA A 162 -15.08 -1.83 21.66
CA ALA A 162 -14.47 -2.31 20.41
C ALA A 162 -15.37 -3.30 19.65
N GLU A 163 -16.51 -3.70 20.22
CA GLU A 163 -17.55 -4.47 19.52
C GLU A 163 -18.36 -3.63 18.52
N LEU A 164 -18.21 -2.30 18.53
CA LEU A 164 -18.67 -1.49 17.41
C LEU A 164 -17.81 -1.79 16.20
N PRO A 165 -18.42 -2.02 15.01
CA PRO A 165 -17.65 -2.33 13.82
C PRO A 165 -16.62 -1.23 13.63
N PHE A 166 -15.34 -1.63 13.55
CA PHE A 166 -14.32 -0.77 12.96
C PHE A 166 -14.89 -0.33 11.62
N ASP A 167 -15.16 0.97 11.48
CA ASP A 167 -15.43 1.54 10.18
C ASP A 167 -14.07 1.64 9.46
N ASP A 168 -13.59 0.47 9.04
CA ASP A 168 -12.47 0.33 8.12
C ASP A 168 -12.89 0.75 6.70
N SER A 169 -13.98 1.52 6.54
CA SER A 169 -14.12 2.39 5.39
C SER A 169 -13.08 3.52 5.46
N ASP A 170 -11.80 3.15 5.48
CA ASP A 170 -10.96 3.60 4.40
C ASP A 170 -11.69 3.20 3.11
N GLU A 171 -12.67 4.02 2.70
CA GLU A 171 -13.08 4.07 1.33
C GLU A 171 -11.77 4.19 0.56
N ASP A 172 -11.40 3.09 -0.09
CA ASP A 172 -10.50 3.06 -1.23
C ASP A 172 -11.12 4.03 -2.24
N ALA A 173 -10.92 5.32 -2.02
CA ALA A 173 -11.17 6.37 -2.99
C ALA A 173 -10.05 6.30 -4.04
N ASP A 174 -9.97 5.13 -4.68
CA ASP A 174 -9.61 4.97 -6.07
C ASP A 174 -10.83 5.39 -6.96
N ASP A 175 -11.84 6.10 -6.42
CA ASP A 175 -12.94 6.76 -7.13
C ASP A 175 -12.98 8.27 -6.80
N ASN A 176 -12.09 9.06 -7.43
CA ASN A 176 -12.43 10.43 -7.89
C ASN A 176 -11.47 10.93 -8.97
#